data_AF-A0A354HTC5-F1
#
_entry.id   AF-A0A354HTC5-F1
#
_cell.length_a   1.000
_cell.length_b   1.000
_cell.length_c   1.000
_cell.angle_alpha   90.00
_cell.angle_beta   90.00
_cell.angle_gamma   90.00
#
_symmetry.space_group_name_H-M   'P 1'
#
loop_
_entity.id
_entity.type
_entity.pdbx_description
1 polymer ?
#
loop_
_entity_poly.entity_id
_entity_poly.type
_entity_poly.pdbx_seq_one_letter_code
_entity_poly.pdbx_strand_id
1 'polypeptide(L)'
;LLNLLASPNISSRASLWSQFDYLAGGNTVQGPGTSAGVLRLPGSKKGIAAAVDCNSTYCALNPREGTKRAVAEAARNVACTGAKPAAVTNCLNFPSPEVPEQYWALAESIEGMAEACRALNTPVVSGNV
;
A
#
# COMPACT_ATOMS: atom_id res chain seq x y z
N LEU A 1 -13.59 -20.07 -9.12
CA LEU A 1 -12.54 -20.05 -8.09
C LEU A 1 -11.15 -20.36 -8.66
N LEU A 2 -10.92 -21.55 -9.23
CA LEU A 2 -9.59 -21.93 -9.75
C LEU A 2 -9.02 -20.95 -10.78
N ASN A 3 -9.84 -20.44 -11.69
CA ASN A 3 -9.41 -19.42 -12.67
C ASN A 3 -8.92 -18.13 -12.02
N LEU A 4 -9.50 -17.71 -10.88
CA LEU A 4 -9.04 -16.52 -10.16
C LEU A 4 -7.71 -16.80 -9.44
N LEU A 5 -7.58 -17.95 -8.78
CA LEU A 5 -6.34 -18.34 -8.09
C LEU A 5 -5.16 -18.54 -9.06
N ALA A 6 -5.45 -18.94 -10.30
CA ALA A 6 -4.45 -19.06 -11.36
C ALA A 6 -4.06 -17.70 -11.97
N SER A 7 -4.82 -16.63 -11.73
CA SER A 7 -4.53 -15.32 -12.29
C SER A 7 -3.18 -14.80 -11.76
N PRO A 8 -2.30 -14.28 -12.63
CA PRO A 8 -1.07 -13.64 -12.21
C PRO A 8 -1.25 -12.43 -11.31
N ASN A 9 -2.46 -11.91 -11.07
CA ASN A 9 -2.71 -10.83 -10.10
C ASN A 9 -3.04 -11.32 -8.68
N ILE A 10 -3.37 -12.61 -8.52
CA ILE A 10 -3.85 -13.20 -7.26
C ILE A 10 -2.96 -14.35 -6.79
N SER A 11 -2.31 -15.05 -7.73
CA SER A 11 -1.48 -16.22 -7.44
C SER A 11 -0.33 -15.90 -6.48
N SER A 12 0.19 -16.96 -5.83
CA SER A 12 1.27 -16.84 -4.85
C SER A 12 2.49 -16.10 -5.42
N ARG A 13 3.07 -15.22 -4.60
CA ARG A 13 4.31 -14.49 -4.91
C ARG A 13 5.56 -15.12 -4.31
N ALA A 14 5.46 -16.36 -3.81
CA ALA A 14 6.54 -17.04 -3.11
C ALA A 14 7.85 -17.04 -3.89
N SER A 15 7.79 -17.30 -5.20
CA SER A 15 8.96 -17.30 -6.07
C SER A 15 9.67 -15.95 -6.19
N LEU A 16 8.98 -14.83 -5.93
CA LEU A 16 9.58 -13.49 -5.94
C LEU A 16 10.32 -13.25 -4.63
N TRP A 17 9.61 -13.39 -3.50
CA TRP A 17 10.19 -12.99 -2.22
C TRP A 17 11.16 -14.02 -1.63
N SER A 18 11.12 -15.29 -2.07
CA SER A 18 12.08 -16.32 -1.64
C SER A 18 13.50 -16.05 -2.13
N GLN A 19 13.68 -15.12 -3.08
CA GLN A 19 14.99 -14.71 -3.58
C GLN A 19 15.69 -13.73 -2.63
N PHE A 20 14.99 -13.18 -1.63
CA PHE A 20 15.54 -12.23 -0.66
C PHE A 20 15.63 -12.87 0.72
N ASP A 21 16.67 -12.51 1.48
CA ASP A 21 16.75 -12.85 2.90
C ASP A 21 15.92 -11.86 3.73
N TYR A 22 14.66 -12.21 3.96
CA TYR A 22 13.73 -11.42 4.77
C TYR A 22 13.85 -11.70 6.28
N LEU A 23 14.77 -12.57 6.72
CA LEU A 23 15.06 -12.84 8.12
C LEU A 23 16.35 -12.18 8.60
N ALA A 24 17.17 -11.66 7.68
CA ALA A 24 18.37 -10.89 7.96
C ALA A 24 18.13 -9.84 9.05
N GLY A 25 19.01 -9.82 10.05
CA GLY A 25 18.93 -8.90 11.19
C GLY A 25 17.98 -9.35 12.32
N GLY A 26 17.25 -10.46 12.17
CA GLY A 26 16.52 -11.13 13.28
C GLY A 26 15.34 -10.36 13.86
N ASN A 27 14.88 -9.29 13.19
CA ASN A 27 13.78 -8.44 13.68
C ASN A 27 12.43 -8.76 13.02
N THR A 28 12.39 -9.61 11.99
CA THR A 28 11.15 -9.97 11.31
C THR A 28 10.26 -10.82 12.22
N VAL A 29 9.05 -10.33 12.49
CA VAL A 29 8.01 -11.03 13.25
C VAL A 29 7.01 -11.68 12.31
N GLN A 30 6.63 -10.97 11.25
CA GLN A 30 5.73 -11.45 10.21
C GLN A 30 6.34 -11.15 8.85
N GLY A 31 6.63 -12.22 8.09
CA GLY A 31 7.27 -12.16 6.80
C GLY A 31 6.30 -11.98 5.61
N PRO A 32 6.84 -12.07 4.38
CA PRO A 32 6.05 -11.96 3.16
C PRO A 32 5.04 -13.11 3.00
N GLY A 33 4.04 -12.92 2.13
CA GLY A 33 2.93 -13.88 1.95
C GLY A 33 1.75 -13.66 2.89
N THR A 34 1.77 -12.56 3.63
CA THR A 34 0.68 -12.12 4.52
C THR A 34 0.22 -10.70 4.12
N SER A 35 -0.82 -10.17 4.77
CA SER A 35 -1.38 -8.84 4.45
C SER A 35 -0.41 -7.67 4.67
N ALA A 36 0.52 -7.78 5.63
CA ALA A 36 1.49 -6.73 5.93
C ALA A 36 2.74 -7.35 6.58
N GLY A 37 3.91 -6.75 6.34
CA GLY A 37 5.14 -7.12 7.03
C GLY A 37 5.21 -6.50 8.41
N VAL A 38 5.66 -7.26 9.41
CA VAL A 38 5.82 -6.77 10.79
C VAL A 38 7.25 -6.97 11.26
N LEU A 39 7.87 -5.87 11.69
CA LEU A 39 9.22 -5.82 12.22
C LEU A 39 9.21 -5.42 13.70
N ARG A 40 10.04 -6.08 14.51
CA ARG A 40 10.29 -5.72 15.91
C ARG A 40 11.19 -4.49 15.97
N LEU A 41 10.88 -3.59 16.91
CA LEU A 41 11.78 -2.51 17.30
C LEU A 41 12.79 -3.04 18.34
N PRO A 42 14.11 -3.08 18.03
CA PRO A 42 15.13 -3.62 18.93
C PRO A 42 15.08 -2.96 20.32
N GLY A 43 15.30 -3.75 21.38
CA GLY A 43 15.27 -3.26 22.76
C GLY A 43 13.87 -2.90 23.29
N SER A 44 12.80 -3.24 22.55
CA SER A 44 11.42 -2.95 22.96
C SER A 44 10.47 -4.12 22.73
N LYS A 45 9.29 -4.05 23.33
CA LYS A 45 8.15 -4.93 23.03
C LYS A 45 7.25 -4.40 21.90
N LYS A 46 7.68 -3.33 21.21
CA LYS A 46 6.92 -2.69 20.12
C LYS A 46 7.37 -3.24 18.77
N GLY A 47 6.52 -3.06 17.76
CA GLY A 47 6.82 -3.36 16.37
C GLY A 47 6.22 -2.33 15.43
N ILE A 48 6.68 -2.36 14.19
CA ILE A 48 6.17 -1.55 13.07
C ILE A 48 5.58 -2.52 12.05
N ALA A 49 4.36 -2.24 11.62
CA ALA A 49 3.71 -2.94 10.53
C ALA A 49 3.65 -2.03 9.30
N ALA A 50 3.92 -2.58 8.11
CA ALA A 50 3.90 -1.85 6.86
C ALA A 50 3.21 -2.67 5.75
N ALA A 51 2.38 -2.00 4.96
CA ALA A 51 1.72 -2.53 3.78
C ALA A 51 1.83 -1.52 2.64
N VAL A 52 1.78 -2.00 1.41
CA VAL A 52 1.78 -1.20 0.19
C VAL A 52 0.72 -1.77 -0.73
N ASP A 53 -0.20 -0.91 -1.18
CA ASP A 53 -1.37 -1.33 -1.92
C ASP A 53 -1.71 -0.34 -3.01
N CYS A 54 -2.12 -0.87 -4.17
CA CYS A 54 -2.61 -0.09 -5.29
C CYS A 54 -3.40 -1.00 -6.23
N ASN A 55 -4.50 -0.50 -6.78
CA ASN A 55 -5.23 -1.16 -7.85
C ASN A 55 -5.36 -0.22 -9.03
N SER A 56 -4.46 -0.38 -10.00
CA SER A 56 -4.37 0.48 -11.17
C SER A 56 -5.66 0.50 -12.00
N THR A 57 -6.39 -0.61 -12.08
CA THR A 57 -7.68 -0.65 -12.79
C THR A 57 -8.70 0.32 -12.18
N TYR A 58 -8.78 0.38 -10.85
CA TYR A 58 -9.74 1.27 -10.21
C TYR A 58 -9.29 2.72 -10.30
N CYS A 59 -7.98 2.99 -10.14
CA CYS A 59 -7.42 4.32 -10.36
C CYS A 59 -7.61 4.81 -11.81
N ALA A 60 -7.54 3.91 -12.79
CA ALA A 60 -7.76 4.26 -14.20
C ALA A 60 -9.24 4.57 -14.50
N LEU A 61 -10.18 3.86 -13.86
CA LEU A 61 -11.62 4.07 -14.06
C LEU A 61 -12.15 5.28 -13.28
N ASN A 62 -11.65 5.49 -12.06
CA ASN A 62 -11.98 6.62 -11.22
C ASN A 62 -10.78 6.94 -10.30
N PRO A 63 -9.95 7.95 -10.65
CA PRO A 63 -8.72 8.24 -9.92
C PRO A 63 -8.97 8.57 -8.45
N ARG A 64 -10.00 9.36 -8.14
CA ARG A 64 -10.33 9.75 -6.77
C ARG A 64 -10.73 8.55 -5.91
N GLU A 65 -11.70 7.75 -6.37
CA GLU A 65 -12.17 6.57 -5.62
C GLU A 65 -11.14 5.44 -5.60
N GLY A 66 -10.38 5.25 -6.69
CA GLY A 66 -9.28 4.31 -6.77
C GLY A 66 -8.20 4.61 -5.75
N THR A 67 -7.78 5.88 -5.63
CA THR A 67 -6.75 6.28 -4.67
C THR A 67 -7.25 6.25 -3.24
N LYS A 68 -8.51 6.66 -2.96
CA LYS A 68 -9.13 6.45 -1.63
C LYS A 68 -9.05 5.00 -1.21
N ARG A 69 -9.41 4.08 -2.12
CA ARG A 69 -9.38 2.65 -1.86
C ARG A 69 -7.97 2.14 -1.61
N ALA A 70 -6.96 2.62 -2.34
CA ALA A 70 -5.56 2.23 -2.10
C ALA A 70 -5.10 2.58 -0.68
N VAL A 71 -5.37 3.81 -0.21
CA VAL A 71 -5.07 4.23 1.17
C VAL A 71 -5.84 3.37 2.18
N ALA A 72 -7.13 3.14 1.95
CA ALA A 72 -7.96 2.32 2.83
C ALA A 72 -7.52 0.85 2.88
N GLU A 73 -7.04 0.29 1.77
CA GLU A 73 -6.52 -1.08 1.69
C GLU A 73 -5.22 -1.22 2.48
N ALA A 74 -4.27 -0.31 2.30
CA ALA A 74 -3.03 -0.28 3.08
C ALA A 74 -3.30 -0.13 4.58
N ALA A 75 -4.19 0.79 4.97
CA ALA A 75 -4.59 0.95 6.36
C ALA A 75 -5.26 -0.32 6.92
N ARG A 76 -6.12 -0.98 6.15
CA ARG A 76 -6.78 -2.23 6.54
C ARG A 76 -5.76 -3.35 6.73
N ASN A 77 -4.82 -3.51 5.79
CA ASN A 77 -3.79 -4.53 5.85
C ASN A 77 -2.90 -4.37 7.10
N VAL A 78 -2.52 -3.13 7.44
CA VAL A 78 -1.84 -2.82 8.70
C VAL A 78 -2.73 -3.17 9.90
N ALA A 79 -4.00 -2.76 9.90
CA ALA A 79 -4.94 -3.04 11.00
C ALA A 79 -5.14 -4.55 11.24
N CYS A 80 -5.15 -5.38 10.19
CA CYS A 80 -5.28 -6.83 10.28
C CYS A 80 -4.12 -7.51 11.04
N THR A 81 -2.97 -6.85 11.20
CA THR A 81 -1.87 -7.34 12.06
C THR A 81 -2.06 -7.02 13.54
N GLY A 82 -3.10 -6.25 13.88
CA GLY A 82 -3.31 -5.67 15.21
C GLY A 82 -2.59 -4.32 15.43
N ALA A 83 -1.83 -3.84 14.45
CA ALA A 83 -1.22 -2.51 14.50
C ALA A 83 -2.23 -1.40 14.22
N LYS A 84 -1.97 -0.20 14.73
CA LYS A 84 -2.76 1.01 14.40
C LYS A 84 -2.12 1.73 13.20
N PRO A 85 -2.85 1.96 12.09
CA PRO A 85 -2.36 2.81 11.01
C PRO A 85 -2.02 4.21 11.55
N ALA A 86 -0.81 4.68 11.28
CA ALA A 86 -0.28 5.89 11.90
C ALA A 86 0.16 6.97 10.89
N ALA A 87 0.59 6.57 9.69
CA ALA A 87 1.07 7.47 8.66
C ALA A 87 1.02 6.79 7.29
N VAL A 88 1.07 7.59 6.23
CA VAL A 88 1.09 7.13 4.83
C VAL A 88 2.31 7.72 4.13
N THR A 89 2.91 6.92 3.26
CA THR A 89 3.81 7.40 2.20
C THR A 89 3.19 7.08 0.85
N ASN A 90 3.41 7.91 -0.16
CA ASN A 90 2.84 7.72 -1.50
C ASN A 90 3.92 7.55 -2.57
N CYS A 91 3.54 6.91 -3.67
CA CYS A 91 4.36 6.78 -4.86
C CYS A 91 3.45 7.04 -6.06
N LEU A 92 3.22 8.32 -6.37
CA LEU A 92 2.41 8.74 -7.51
C LEU A 92 3.23 8.50 -8.78
N ASN A 93 2.59 7.92 -9.80
CA ASN A 93 3.22 7.59 -11.06
C ASN A 93 2.24 7.96 -12.18
N PHE A 94 2.36 9.18 -12.70
CA PHE A 94 1.47 9.74 -13.72
C PHE A 94 2.28 10.17 -14.95
N PRO A 95 1.67 10.16 -16.16
CA PRO A 95 2.31 10.71 -17.34
C PRO A 95 2.27 12.26 -17.32
N SER A 96 2.71 12.89 -18.40
CA SER A 96 2.95 14.34 -18.44
C SER A 96 1.74 15.17 -17.95
N PRO A 97 1.93 16.08 -16.98
CA PRO A 97 0.87 16.96 -16.50
C PRO A 97 0.43 18.01 -17.55
N GLU A 98 1.12 18.11 -18.69
CA GLU A 98 0.73 19.01 -19.78
C GLU A 98 -0.52 18.52 -20.52
N VAL A 99 -0.83 17.21 -20.43
CA VAL A 99 -2.04 16.64 -21.02
C VAL A 99 -3.20 16.82 -20.01
N PRO A 100 -4.26 17.58 -20.35
CA PRO A 100 -5.32 17.93 -19.40
C PRO A 100 -5.97 16.72 -18.70
N GLU A 101 -6.19 15.62 -19.41
CA GLU A 101 -6.77 14.41 -18.85
C GLU A 101 -5.85 13.71 -17.85
N GLN A 102 -4.53 13.77 -18.08
CA GLN A 102 -3.52 13.18 -17.20
C GLN A 102 -3.34 14.03 -15.94
N TYR A 103 -3.36 15.35 -16.11
CA TYR A 103 -3.39 16.28 -14.98
C TYR A 103 -4.64 16.11 -14.13
N TRP A 104 -5.81 15.97 -14.76
CA TRP A 104 -7.07 15.68 -14.06
C TRP A 104 -6.96 14.41 -13.23
N ALA A 105 -6.41 13.33 -13.78
CA ALA A 105 -6.23 12.08 -13.05
C ALA A 105 -5.29 12.23 -11.84
N LEU A 106 -4.17 12.96 -12.01
CA LEU A 106 -3.25 13.27 -10.90
C LEU A 106 -3.96 14.08 -9.80
N ALA A 107 -4.66 15.15 -10.17
CA ALA A 107 -5.38 16.00 -9.23
C ALA A 107 -6.44 15.22 -8.45
N GLU A 108 -7.27 14.43 -9.15
CA GLU A 108 -8.30 13.60 -8.53
C GLU A 108 -7.71 12.52 -7.61
N SER A 109 -6.59 11.91 -7.97
CA SER A 109 -5.88 10.98 -7.10
C SER A 109 -5.34 11.64 -5.85
N ILE A 110 -4.78 12.85 -5.94
CA ILE A 110 -4.30 13.61 -4.77
C ILE A 110 -5.46 13.94 -3.84
N GLU A 111 -6.59 14.43 -4.38
CA GLU A 111 -7.79 14.72 -3.58
C GLU A 111 -8.35 13.46 -2.91
N GLY A 112 -8.42 12.35 -3.65
CA GLY A 112 -8.84 11.05 -3.11
C GLY A 112 -7.94 10.57 -1.97
N MET A 113 -6.63 10.68 -2.12
CA MET A 113 -5.66 10.38 -1.06
C MET A 113 -5.87 11.26 0.16
N ALA A 114 -6.06 12.58 -0.04
CA ALA A 114 -6.25 13.53 1.04
C ALA A 114 -7.55 13.26 1.82
N GLU A 115 -8.65 12.96 1.13
CA GLU A 115 -9.92 12.56 1.74
C GLU A 115 -9.77 11.30 2.61
N ALA A 116 -9.14 10.24 2.09
CA ALA A 116 -8.91 9.01 2.83
C ALA A 116 -7.99 9.21 4.04
N CYS A 117 -6.90 9.97 3.88
CA CYS A 117 -5.99 10.30 4.97
C CYS A 117 -6.66 11.09 6.10
N ARG A 118 -7.53 12.05 5.75
CA ARG A 118 -8.34 12.80 6.75
C ARG A 118 -9.31 11.87 7.48
N ALA A 119 -10.03 11.02 6.75
CA ALA A 119 -10.99 10.09 7.34
C ALA A 119 -10.35 9.06 8.28
N LEU A 120 -9.14 8.59 7.96
CA LEU A 120 -8.42 7.59 8.75
C LEU A 120 -7.49 8.21 9.81
N ASN A 121 -7.37 9.54 9.84
CA ASN A 121 -6.41 10.27 10.67
C ASN A 121 -4.97 9.76 10.50
N THR A 122 -4.58 9.54 9.25
CA THR A 122 -3.24 9.05 8.86
C THR A 122 -2.56 10.10 7.98
N PRO A 123 -1.69 10.96 8.53
CA PRO A 123 -1.01 11.99 7.75
C PRO A 123 -0.07 11.38 6.71
N VAL A 124 0.09 12.09 5.58
CA VAL A 124 1.14 11.80 4.61
C VAL A 124 2.45 12.35 5.17
N VAL A 125 3.45 11.49 5.38
CA VAL A 125 4.75 11.86 5.99
C VAL A 125 5.90 11.91 5.00
N SER A 126 5.73 11.29 3.83
CA SER A 126 6.70 11.31 2.72
C SER A 126 6.01 10.87 1.42
N GLY A 127 6.75 10.92 0.30
CA GLY A 127 6.30 10.30 -0.94
C GLY A 127 7.23 10.58 -2.12
N ASN A 128 6.77 10.15 -3.30
CA ASN A 128 7.35 10.41 -4.62
C ASN A 128 6.23 10.84 -5.59
N VAL A 129 6.60 11.64 -6.58
CA VAL A 129 5.77 11.97 -7.75
C VAL A 129 6.57 11.75 -9.02
#